data_AF-A0A8E0IDD8-F1
#
_entry.id   AF-A0A8E0IDD8-F1
#
_cell.length_a   1.000
_cell.length_b   1.000
_cell.length_c   1.000
_cell.angle_alpha   90.00
_cell.angle_beta   90.00
_cell.angle_gamma   90.00
#
_symmetry.space_group_name_H-M   'P 1'
#
loop_
_entity.id
_entity.type
_entity.pdbx_description
1 polymer ?
#
loop_
_entity_poly.entity_id
_entity_poly.type
_entity_poly.pdbx_seq_one_letter_code
_entity_poly.pdbx_strand_id
1 'polypeptide(L)'
;DTDLISKLFKDDSRLVSRDLTHKTIEITGNEDVYQVGVGRISTTNALLLTGTQQEVLTTYVKVNGFHVYQIHVGDRYLIISSDFTKVVN
;
A
#
# COMPACT_ATOMS: atom_id res chain seq x y z
N ASP A 1 20.15 -1.48 0.92
CA ASP A 1 18.92 -2.08 0.37
C ASP A 1 18.72 -1.57 -1.06
N THR A 2 18.63 -2.46 -2.04
CA THR A 2 18.42 -2.12 -3.46
C THR A 2 16.95 -2.08 -3.85
N ASP A 3 16.06 -2.66 -3.03
CA ASP A 3 14.64 -2.70 -3.33
C ASP A 3 14.00 -1.32 -3.12
N LEU A 4 13.32 -0.82 -4.15
CA LEU A 4 12.72 0.52 -4.12
C LEU A 4 11.52 0.60 -3.17
N ILE A 5 10.85 -0.52 -2.86
CA ILE A 5 9.76 -0.55 -1.88
C ILE A 5 10.29 -0.29 -0.46
N SER A 6 11.46 -0.84 -0.12
CA SER A 6 12.11 -0.63 1.18
C SER A 6 12.56 0.83 1.38
N LYS A 7 12.76 1.58 0.29
CA LYS A 7 13.15 3.00 0.33
C LYS A 7 11.99 3.95 0.60
N LEU A 8 10.74 3.48 0.55
CA LEU A 8 9.58 4.32 0.82
C LEU A 8 9.44 4.68 2.30
N PHE A 9 10.05 3.89 3.20
CA PHE A 9 9.87 4.03 4.64
C PHE A 9 11.22 4.33 5.31
N LYS A 10 11.30 5.48 6.00
CA LYS A 10 12.57 6.00 6.54
C LYS A 10 13.08 5.23 7.77
N ASP A 11 12.19 4.56 8.51
CA ASP A 11 12.50 3.96 9.81
C ASP A 11 12.51 2.43 9.73
N ASP A 12 13.72 1.83 9.61
CA ASP A 12 14.07 0.39 9.69
C ASP A 12 13.04 -0.64 9.16
N SER A 13 12.19 -0.22 8.22
CA SER A 13 11.06 -1.01 7.72
C SER A 13 11.52 -1.77 6.49
N ARG A 14 12.62 -2.51 6.67
CA ARG A 14 13.11 -3.46 5.69
C ARG A 14 11.97 -4.39 5.31
N LEU A 15 11.81 -4.61 4.01
CA LEU A 15 10.88 -5.59 3.51
C LEU A 15 11.33 -6.99 3.93
N VAL A 16 10.42 -7.78 4.50
CA VAL A 16 10.67 -9.18 4.86
C VAL A 16 10.17 -10.11 3.76
N SER A 17 8.94 -9.90 3.30
CA SER A 17 8.32 -10.80 2.33
C SER A 17 7.27 -10.10 1.47
N ARG A 18 6.89 -10.81 0.40
CA ARG A 18 5.82 -10.43 -0.53
C ARG A 18 4.82 -11.57 -0.58
N ASP A 19 3.55 -11.24 -0.49
CA ASP A 19 2.43 -12.16 -0.69
C ASP A 19 1.63 -11.71 -1.92
N LEU A 20 1.48 -12.62 -2.88
CA LEU A 20 0.81 -12.40 -4.17
C LEU A 20 -0.62 -12.96 -4.17
N THR A 21 -1.16 -13.32 -3.00
CA THR A 21 -2.55 -13.75 -2.87
C THR A 21 -3.45 -12.54 -3.11
N HIS A 22 -4.29 -12.62 -4.15
CA HIS A 22 -5.23 -11.56 -4.48
C HIS A 22 -6.32 -11.49 -3.41
N LYS A 23 -6.67 -10.27 -3.03
CA LYS A 23 -7.78 -9.96 -2.14
C LYS A 23 -8.32 -8.58 -2.47
N THR A 24 -9.60 -8.37 -2.20
CA THR A 24 -10.20 -7.06 -2.29
C THR A 24 -10.16 -6.42 -0.91
N ILE A 25 -9.84 -5.13 -0.86
CA ILE A 25 -9.92 -4.31 0.34
C ILE A 25 -10.85 -3.14 0.10
N GLU A 26 -11.52 -2.69 1.15
CA GLU A 26 -12.13 -1.36 1.21
C GLU A 26 -11.17 -0.41 1.92
N ILE A 27 -10.96 0.78 1.37
CA ILE A 27 -10.17 1.83 2.02
C ILE A 27 -11.07 2.59 2.98
N THR A 28 -10.85 2.45 4.29
CA THR A 28 -11.75 2.95 5.34
C THR A 28 -11.36 4.30 5.92
N GLY A 29 -10.16 4.81 5.60
CA GLY A 29 -9.66 6.06 6.14
C GLY A 29 -8.76 6.87 5.20
N ASN A 30 -8.34 8.04 5.69
CA ASN A 30 -7.39 8.90 4.97
C ASN A 30 -5.97 8.59 5.40
N GLU A 31 -5.09 8.35 4.44
CA GLU A 31 -3.68 8.09 4.66
C GLU A 31 -2.81 8.60 3.52
N ASP A 32 -1.49 8.59 3.73
CA ASP A 32 -0.53 8.92 2.69
C ASP A 32 -0.43 7.81 1.64
N VAL A 33 -0.40 8.21 0.38
CA VAL A 33 -0.27 7.32 -0.77
C VAL A 33 1.12 7.47 -1.36
N TYR A 34 1.76 6.34 -1.62
CA TYR A 34 3.12 6.28 -2.13
C TYR A 34 3.18 5.59 -3.50
N GLN A 35 4.24 5.86 -4.25
CA GLN A 35 4.59 5.15 -5.47
C GLN A 35 6.05 4.70 -5.41
N VAL A 36 6.29 3.44 -5.74
CA VAL A 36 7.63 2.84 -5.76
C VAL A 36 8.55 3.64 -6.68
N GLY A 37 9.75 3.99 -6.18
CA GLY A 37 10.72 4.81 -6.92
C GLY A 37 10.45 6.32 -6.92
N VAL A 38 9.29 6.77 -6.43
CA VAL A 38 8.92 8.20 -6.34
C VAL A 38 8.86 8.67 -4.89
N GLY A 39 8.23 7.90 -4.01
CA GLY A 39 7.95 8.33 -2.64
C GLY A 39 6.47 8.69 -2.44
N ARG A 40 6.18 9.59 -1.49
CA ARG A 40 4.82 10.06 -1.20
C ARG A 40 4.30 10.94 -2.34
N ILE A 41 3.12 10.64 -2.87
CA ILE A 41 2.53 11.36 -4.01
C ILE A 41 1.22 12.07 -3.70
N SER A 42 0.42 11.60 -2.73
CA SER A 42 -0.89 12.17 -2.41
C SER A 42 -1.43 11.59 -1.09
N THR A 43 -2.74 11.74 -0.85
CA THR A 43 -3.49 11.00 0.17
C THR A 43 -4.67 10.26 -0.44
N THR A 44 -5.22 9.25 0.26
CA THR A 44 -6.39 8.50 -0.22
C THR A 44 -7.61 9.39 -0.41
N ASN A 45 -7.86 10.37 0.46
CA ASN A 45 -8.94 11.37 0.26
C ASN A 45 -8.71 12.22 -0.99
N ALA A 46 -7.49 12.73 -1.20
CA ALA A 46 -7.18 13.58 -2.35
C ALA A 46 -7.29 12.83 -3.68
N LEU A 47 -7.16 11.50 -3.65
CA LEU A 47 -7.38 10.62 -4.80
C LEU A 47 -8.80 10.03 -4.86
N LEU A 48 -9.72 10.45 -3.98
CA LEU A 48 -11.10 9.95 -3.90
C LEU A 48 -11.20 8.43 -3.70
N LEU A 49 -10.27 7.85 -2.94
CA LEU A 49 -10.16 6.41 -2.72
C LEU A 49 -10.86 5.93 -1.44
N THR A 50 -11.08 6.79 -0.47
CA THR A 50 -11.77 6.41 0.77
C THR A 50 -13.22 6.01 0.50
N GLY A 51 -13.65 4.87 1.05
CA GLY A 51 -14.92 4.20 0.77
C GLY A 51 -14.92 3.35 -0.50
N THR A 52 -13.82 3.31 -1.26
CA THR A 52 -13.73 2.51 -2.49
C THR A 52 -13.12 1.14 -2.22
N GLN A 53 -13.49 0.15 -3.03
CA GLN A 53 -12.88 -1.17 -3.02
C GLN A 53 -11.77 -1.26 -4.06
N GLN A 54 -10.64 -1.87 -3.69
CA GLN A 54 -9.46 -2.01 -4.53
C GLN A 54 -8.93 -3.45 -4.46
N GLU A 55 -8.51 -3.99 -5.60
CA GLU A 55 -7.78 -5.25 -5.64
C GLU A 55 -6.34 -5.03 -5.17
N VAL A 56 -5.90 -5.87 -4.24
CA VAL A 56 -4.51 -5.93 -3.78
C VAL A 56 -3.75 -6.90 -4.68
N LEU A 57 -2.77 -6.36 -5.40
CA LEU A 57 -1.89 -7.13 -6.28
C LEU A 57 -0.71 -7.73 -5.54
N THR A 58 -0.24 -7.06 -4.48
CA THR A 58 0.86 -7.54 -3.66
C THR A 58 0.71 -6.99 -2.25
N THR A 59 0.83 -7.87 -1.26
CA THR A 59 1.02 -7.48 0.13
C THR A 59 2.51 -7.53 0.46
N TYR A 60 3.04 -6.42 0.93
CA TYR A 60 4.40 -6.31 1.43
C TYR A 60 4.39 -6.38 2.95
N VAL A 61 5.17 -7.30 3.52
CA VAL A 61 5.30 -7.44 4.98
C VAL A 61 6.63 -6.85 5.41
N LYS A 62 6.59 -5.89 6.33
CA LYS A 62 7.77 -5.25 6.93
C LYS A 62 8.28 -6.06 8.12
N VAL A 63 9.53 -5.80 8.52
CA VAL A 63 10.18 -6.45 9.69
C VAL A 63 9.37 -6.34 10.98
N ASN A 64 8.70 -5.20 11.18
CA ASN A 64 7.85 -4.98 12.35
C ASN A 64 6.45 -5.61 12.24
N GLY A 65 6.19 -6.45 11.23
CA GLY A 65 4.90 -7.08 10.97
C GLY A 65 3.86 -6.18 10.32
N PHE A 66 4.21 -4.93 10.01
CA PHE A 66 3.31 -3.99 9.35
C PHE A 66 3.13 -4.35 7.87
N HIS A 67 1.90 -4.27 7.37
CA HIS A 67 1.58 -4.58 5.99
C HIS A 67 1.34 -3.31 5.17
N VAL A 68 1.83 -3.31 3.94
CA VAL A 68 1.44 -2.33 2.92
C VAL A 68 0.95 -3.04 1.68
N TYR A 69 -0.05 -2.48 1.03
CA TYR A 69 -0.68 -3.06 -0.15
C TYR A 69 -0.29 -2.28 -1.39
N GLN A 70 0.04 -3.03 -2.44
CA GLN A 70 0.06 -2.53 -3.80
C GLN A 70 -1.33 -2.69 -4.41
N ILE A 71 -1.91 -1.58 -4.83
CA ILE A 71 -3.18 -1.52 -5.56
C ILE A 71 -2.97 -0.89 -6.93
N HIS A 72 -3.87 -1.18 -7.86
CA HIS A 72 -3.88 -0.57 -9.18
C HIS A 72 -5.09 0.35 -9.35
N VAL A 73 -4.83 1.64 -9.53
CA VAL A 73 -5.86 2.69 -9.64
C VAL A 73 -5.62 3.48 -10.92
N GLY A 74 -6.53 3.35 -11.88
CA GLY A 74 -6.33 3.90 -13.23
C GLY A 74 -5.08 3.29 -13.86
N ASP A 75 -4.11 4.14 -14.21
CA ASP A 75 -2.83 3.72 -14.81
C ASP A 75 -1.67 3.69 -13.79
N ARG A 76 -1.97 3.69 -12.49
CA ARG A 76 -0.98 3.86 -11.42
C ARG A 76 -0.97 2.67 -10.46
N TYR A 77 0.23 2.26 -10.09
CA TYR A 77 0.46 1.35 -8.96
C TYR A 77 0.75 2.16 -7.71
N LEU A 78 -0.13 2.05 -6.72
CA LEU A 78 -0.09 2.81 -5.49
C LEU A 78 0.22 1.90 -4.32
N ILE A 79 0.93 2.44 -3.33
CA ILE A 79 1.26 1.78 -2.08
C ILE A 79 0.51 2.50 -0.95
N ILE A 80 -0.26 1.74 -0.18
CA ILE A 80 -1.02 2.21 0.98
C ILE A 80 -0.82 1.27 2.19
N SER A 81 -1.06 1.76 3.40
CA SER A 81 -1.05 0.97 4.63
C SER A 81 -2.21 -0.02 4.68
N SER A 82 -2.04 -1.11 5.43
CA SER A 82 -3.18 -1.94 5.82
C SER A 82 -4.05 -1.32 6.91
N ASP A 83 -3.53 -0.38 7.70
CA ASP A 83 -4.21 0.14 8.91
C ASP A 83 -5.53 0.85 8.62
N PHE A 84 -5.66 1.44 7.43
CA PHE A 84 -6.84 2.18 6.98
C PHE A 84 -7.63 1.40 5.93
N THR A 85 -7.62 0.07 6.07
CA THR A 85 -8.29 -0.82 5.12
C THR A 85 -9.01 -1.95 5.84
N LYS A 86 -9.97 -2.55 5.14
CA LYS A 86 -10.68 -3.74 5.56
C LYS A 86 -10.71 -4.73 4.42
N VAL A 87 -10.32 -5.98 4.64
CA VAL A 87 -10.52 -7.04 3.64
C VAL A 87 -12.01 -7.26 3.41
N VAL A 88 -12.43 -7.24 2.15
CA VAL A 88 -13.80 -7.50 1.73
C VAL A 88 -13.80 -8.73 0.83
N ASN A 89 -14.72 -9.65 1.13
CA ASN A 89 -14.93 -10.89 0.36
C ASN A 89 -15.92 -10.66 -0.78
#